data_AF-A0A7K7Z3N3-F1
#
_entry.id   AF-A0A7K7Z3N3-F1
#
_cell.length_a   1.000
_cell.length_b   1.000
_cell.length_c   1.000
_cell.angle_alpha   90.00
_cell.angle_beta   90.00
_cell.angle_gamma   90.00
#
_symmetry.space_group_name_H-M   'P 1'
#
loop_
_entity.id
_entity.type
_entity.pdbx_description
1 polymer ?
#
loop_
_entity_poly.entity_id
_entity_poly.type
_entity_poly.pdbx_seq_one_letter_code
_entity_poly.pdbx_strand_id
1 'polypeptide(L)'
;ILTARLTKACPLNPRQRGFIRAAGCSENLKLLQTIIRTAKREHKPLGVVFVDIAKAFDTVSHQHILHGLRERGVDPHIVSLVSNMYENISTYIT
;
A
#
# COMPACT_ATOMS: atom_id res chain seq x y z
N ILE A 1 -1.60 -12.27 13.72
CA ILE A 1 -3.06 -12.18 13.93
C ILE A 1 -3.64 -10.86 13.40
N LEU A 2 -3.15 -9.69 13.84
CA LEU A 2 -3.64 -8.38 13.39
C LEU A 2 -3.59 -8.18 11.87
N THR A 3 -2.44 -8.46 11.24
CA THR A 3 -2.26 -8.37 9.79
C THR A 3 -3.30 -9.20 9.02
N ALA A 4 -3.55 -10.44 9.44
CA ALA A 4 -4.54 -11.30 8.78
C ALA A 4 -5.97 -10.73 8.88
N ARG A 5 -6.35 -10.15 10.03
CA ARG A 5 -7.66 -9.48 10.21
C ARG A 5 -7.78 -8.24 9.33
N LEU A 6 -6.72 -7.42 9.28
CA LEU A 6 -6.68 -6.21 8.46
C LEU A 6 -6.65 -6.53 6.96
N THR A 7 -5.92 -7.55 6.52
CA THR A 7 -5.96 -7.97 5.11
C THR A 7 -7.35 -8.41 4.67
N LYS A 8 -8.12 -9.06 5.57
CA LYS A 8 -9.50 -9.46 5.28
C LYS A 8 -10.45 -8.26 5.19
N ALA A 9 -10.34 -7.29 6.11
CA ALA A 9 -11.20 -6.11 6.13
C ALA A 9 -10.79 -5.05 5.07
N CYS A 10 -9.51 -5.01 4.73
CA CYS A 10 -8.90 -4.05 3.82
C CYS A 10 -8.26 -4.80 2.63
N PRO A 11 -9.07 -5.33 1.69
CA PRO A 11 -8.52 -6.03 0.54
C PRO A 11 -7.63 -5.09 -0.27
N LEU A 12 -6.40 -5.54 -0.51
CA LEU A 12 -5.41 -4.80 -1.30
C LEU A 12 -5.67 -5.03 -2.80
N ASN A 13 -5.19 -4.11 -3.63
CA ASN A 13 -5.24 -4.29 -5.08
C ASN A 13 -4.50 -5.60 -5.47
N PRO A 14 -5.06 -6.45 -6.34
CA PRO A 14 -4.40 -7.68 -6.79
C PRO A 14 -3.02 -7.50 -7.43
N ARG A 15 -2.68 -6.28 -7.88
CA ARG A 15 -1.38 -5.90 -8.46
C ARG A 15 -0.39 -5.32 -7.42
N GLN A 16 -0.80 -5.15 -6.16
CA GLN A 16 0.10 -4.74 -5.09
C GLN A 16 1.17 -5.82 -4.90
N ARG A 17 2.44 -5.44 -4.87
CA ARG A 17 3.56 -6.36 -4.60
C ARG A 17 4.45 -5.90 -3.44
N GLY A 18 4.37 -4.63 -3.05
CA GLY A 18 5.05 -4.12 -1.86
C GLY A 18 4.35 -4.57 -0.57
N PHE A 19 5.14 -4.89 0.45
CA PHE A 19 4.68 -5.23 1.81
C PHE A 19 3.66 -6.37 1.91
N ILE A 20 3.59 -7.24 0.88
CA ILE A 20 2.80 -8.47 0.90
C ILE A 20 3.69 -9.68 0.63
N ARG A 21 3.23 -10.87 1.04
CA ARG A 21 3.89 -12.13 0.70
C ARG A 21 3.58 -12.50 -0.76
N ALA A 22 4.42 -12.05 -1.69
CA ALA A 22 4.32 -12.34 -3.12
C ALA A 22 5.70 -12.52 -3.74
N ALA A 23 5.77 -12.83 -5.04
CA ALA A 23 7.02 -12.93 -5.82
C ALA A 23 7.78 -11.58 -6.01
N GLY A 24 7.37 -10.54 -5.28
CA GLY A 24 7.94 -9.20 -5.31
C GLY A 24 7.60 -8.42 -6.58
N CYS A 25 8.40 -7.38 -6.84
CA CYS A 25 8.17 -6.44 -7.94
C CYS A 25 8.50 -7.00 -9.34
N SER A 26 9.11 -8.20 -9.41
CA SER A 26 9.50 -8.85 -10.67
C SER A 26 8.32 -9.07 -11.61
N GLU A 27 7.15 -9.40 -11.06
CA GLU A 27 5.91 -9.59 -11.81
C GLU A 27 5.41 -8.28 -12.44
N ASN A 28 5.38 -7.21 -11.66
CA ASN A 28 4.97 -5.88 -12.13
C ASN A 28 5.94 -5.37 -13.22
N LEU A 29 7.25 -5.61 -13.05
CA LEU A 29 8.26 -5.27 -14.04
C LEU A 29 8.05 -6.05 -15.36
N LYS A 30 7.80 -7.36 -15.28
CA LYS A 30 7.55 -8.20 -16.45
C LYS A 30 6.27 -7.79 -17.19
N LEU A 31 5.21 -7.43 -16.44
CA LEU A 31 3.98 -6.89 -17.01
C LEU A 31 4.24 -5.58 -17.76
N LEU A 32 4.94 -4.63 -17.13
CA LEU A 32 5.28 -3.34 -17.76
C LEU A 32 6.12 -3.54 -19.03
N GLN A 33 7.14 -4.41 -18.98
CA GLN A 33 7.96 -4.74 -20.15
C GLN A 33 7.11 -5.34 -21.29
N THR A 34 6.14 -6.18 -20.96
CA THR A 34 5.24 -6.80 -21.95
C THR A 34 4.33 -5.77 -22.61
N ILE A 35 3.79 -4.82 -21.83
CA ILE A 35 2.97 -3.71 -22.34
C ILE A 35 3.79 -2.85 -23.30
N ILE A 36 5.00 -2.45 -22.89
CA ILE A 36 5.91 -1.63 -23.72
C ILE A 36 6.27 -2.35 -25.03
N ARG A 37 6.63 -3.64 -24.96
CA ARG A 37 6.97 -4.43 -26.15
C ARG A 37 5.79 -4.57 -27.10
N THR A 38 4.59 -4.76 -26.57
CA THR A 38 3.36 -4.89 -27.36
C THR A 38 3.00 -3.59 -28.08
N ALA A 39 3.03 -2.45 -27.37
CA ALA A 39 2.77 -1.16 -28.00
C ALA A 39 3.76 -0.86 -29.14
N LYS A 40 5.05 -1.17 -28.94
CA LYS A 40 6.08 -1.06 -29.99
C LYS A 40 5.79 -1.94 -31.21
N ARG A 41 5.43 -3.21 -30.99
CA ARG A 41 5.11 -4.16 -32.07
C ARG A 41 3.88 -3.73 -32.88
N GLU A 42 2.90 -3.15 -32.22
CA GLU A 42 1.63 -2.74 -32.85
C GLU A 42 1.65 -1.30 -33.36
N HIS A 43 2.79 -0.59 -33.26
CA HIS A 43 2.92 0.82 -33.61
C HIS A 43 1.88 1.73 -32.94
N LYS A 44 1.49 1.39 -31.70
CA LYS A 44 0.52 2.17 -30.91
C LYS A 44 1.24 3.12 -29.96
N PRO A 45 0.73 4.35 -29.77
CA PRO A 45 1.25 5.25 -28.75
C PRO A 45 1.02 4.67 -27.34
N LEU A 46 2.00 4.86 -26.44
CA LEU A 46 1.93 4.43 -25.05
C LEU A 46 2.52 5.52 -24.15
N GLY A 47 1.73 5.99 -23.18
CA GLY A 47 2.20 6.84 -22.08
C GLY A 47 2.37 6.02 -20.80
N VAL A 48 3.44 6.27 -20.04
CA VAL A 48 3.68 5.65 -18.73
C VAL A 48 3.98 6.77 -17.73
N VAL A 49 3.28 6.77 -16.59
CA VAL A 49 3.47 7.74 -15.50
C VAL A 49 3.98 7.01 -14.28
N PHE A 50 5.08 7.50 -13.72
CA PHE A 50 5.61 7.03 -12.44
C PHE A 50 5.24 8.05 -11.37
N VAL A 51 4.52 7.61 -10.34
CA VAL A 51 4.09 8.43 -9.21
C VAL A 51 4.79 7.93 -7.95
N ASP A 52 5.35 8.86 -7.19
CA ASP A 52 5.98 8.59 -5.90
C ASP A 52 5.45 9.56 -4.84
N ILE A 53 5.32 9.08 -3.60
CA ILE A 53 4.89 9.89 -2.45
C ILE A 53 6.10 10.14 -1.57
N ALA A 54 6.58 11.38 -1.58
CA ALA A 54 7.72 11.79 -0.77
C ALA A 54 7.45 11.55 0.72
N LYS A 55 8.36 10.83 1.38
CA LYS A 55 8.32 10.54 2.82
C LYS A 55 6.98 9.97 3.29
N ALA A 56 6.42 9.00 2.56
CA ALA A 56 5.07 8.49 2.80
C ALA A 56 4.78 8.05 4.26
N PHE A 57 5.76 7.55 5.00
CA PHE A 57 5.58 7.21 6.42
C PHE A 57 5.55 8.43 7.34
N ASP A 58 6.24 9.51 6.99
CA ASP A 58 6.27 10.75 7.79
C ASP A 58 5.12 11.69 7.43
N THR A 59 4.64 11.66 6.18
CA THR A 59 3.69 12.64 5.64
C THR A 59 2.23 12.21 5.74
N VAL A 60 1.95 10.91 5.83
CA VAL A 60 0.59 10.42 6.03
C VAL A 60 0.17 10.62 7.49
N SER A 61 -0.76 11.55 7.72
CA SER A 61 -1.25 11.82 9.09
C SER A 61 -1.94 10.60 9.72
N HIS A 62 -1.80 10.43 11.03
CA HIS A 62 -2.49 9.35 11.76
C HIS A 62 -4.02 9.43 11.62
N GLN A 63 -4.59 10.64 11.53
CA GLN A 63 -6.03 10.83 11.29
C GLN A 63 -6.49 10.21 9.96
N HIS A 64 -5.69 10.34 8.89
CA HIS A 64 -5.98 9.70 7.60
C HIS A 64 -5.93 8.17 7.70
N ILE A 65 -4.99 7.61 8.46
CA ILE A 65 -4.93 6.16 8.69
C ILE A 65 -6.21 5.69 9.39
N LEU A 66 -6.60 6.33 10.50
CA LEU A 66 -7.80 5.98 11.26
C LEU A 66 -9.08 6.15 10.43
N HIS A 67 -9.18 7.22 9.64
CA HIS A 67 -10.29 7.42 8.72
C HIS A 67 -10.38 6.29 7.69
N GLY A 68 -9.27 5.94 7.04
CA GLY A 68 -9.24 4.87 6.03
C GLY A 68 -9.53 3.47 6.59
N LEU A 69 -9.30 3.23 7.89
CA LEU A 69 -9.74 2.00 8.58
C LEU A 69 -11.24 2.01 8.85
N ARG A 70 -11.80 3.12 9.31
CA ARG A 70 -13.25 3.26 9.57
C ARG A 70 -14.07 3.13 8.29
N GLU A 71 -13.64 3.77 7.20
CA GLU A 71 -14.31 3.66 5.89
C GLU A 71 -14.34 2.22 5.36
N ARG A 72 -13.32 1.42 5.69
CA ARG A 72 -13.26 0.01 5.32
C ARG A 72 -14.04 -0.92 6.27
N GLY A 73 -14.79 -0.37 7.21
CA GLY A 73 -15.61 -1.15 8.15
C GLY A 73 -14.78 -1.99 9.11
N VAL A 74 -13.54 -1.57 9.41
CA VAL A 74 -12.69 -2.26 10.38
C VAL A 74 -13.33 -2.14 11.77
N ASP A 75 -13.30 -3.25 12.52
CA ASP A 75 -13.81 -3.34 13.89
C ASP A 75 -13.31 -2.17 14.76
N PRO A 76 -14.19 -1.44 15.48
CA PRO A 76 -13.82 -0.29 16.30
C PRO A 76 -12.73 -0.59 17.34
N HIS A 77 -12.66 -1.81 17.87
CA HIS A 77 -11.62 -2.22 18.81
C HIS A 77 -10.24 -2.27 18.13
N ILE A 78 -10.18 -2.70 16.87
CA ILE A 78 -8.95 -2.68 16.07
C ILE A 78 -8.56 -1.25 15.71
N VAL A 79 -9.53 -0.39 15.38
CA VAL A 79 -9.26 1.03 15.11
C VAL A 79 -8.70 1.71 16.36
N SER A 80 -9.27 1.44 17.54
CA SER A 80 -8.77 1.95 18.83
C SER A 80 -7.37 1.43 19.13
N LEU A 81 -7.11 0.14 18.90
CA LEU A 81 -5.77 -0.43 19.06
C LEU A 81 -4.73 0.30 18.20
N VAL A 82 -5.04 0.54 16.93
CA VAL A 82 -4.14 1.27 16.01
C VAL A 82 -3.97 2.73 16.45
N SER A 83 -5.01 3.40 16.95
CA SER A 83 -4.90 4.76 17.51
C SER A 83 -3.89 4.80 18.66
N ASN A 84 -4.05 3.88 19.62
CA ASN A 84 -3.20 3.82 20.80
C ASN A 84 -1.73 3.52 20.45
N MET A 85 -1.48 2.80 19.34
CA MET A 85 -0.11 2.57 18.85
C MET A 85 0.57 3.86 18.39
N TYR A 86 -0.18 4.91 18.06
CA TYR A 86 0.32 6.21 17.62
C TYR A 86 0.35 7.28 18.73
N GLU A 87 -0.14 6.96 19.92
CA GLU A 87 -0.24 7.89 21.05
C GLU A 87 0.96 7.74 21.99
N ASN A 88 1.55 8.87 22.42
CA ASN A 88 2.62 8.94 23.42
C ASN A 88 3.83 8.01 23.16
N ILE A 89 4.17 7.77 21.89
CA ILE A 89 5.35 6.95 21.54
C ILE A 89 6.63 7.77 21.71
N SER A 90 7.63 7.18 22.36
CA SER A 90 9.01 7.67 22.38
C SER A 90 9.97 6.57 21.94
N THR A 91 10.95 6.90 21.09
CA THR A 91 12.05 6.00 20.74
C THR A 91 13.35 6.62 21.20
N TYR A 92 14.12 5.89 22.01
CA TYR A 92 15.47 6.28 22.42
C TYR A 92 16.47 5.53 21.56
N ILE A 93 17.37 6.26 20.91
CA ILE A 93 18.46 5.70 20.11
C ILE A 93 19.75 6.02 20.88
N THR A 94 20.43 4.98 21.37
CA THR A 94 21.74 5.06 22.04
C THR A 94 22.86 5.06 21.00
#